data_AF-A0A3D3G8N3-F1
#
_entry.id   AF-A0A3D3G8N3-F1
#
_cell.length_a   1.000
_cell.length_b   1.000
_cell.length_c   1.000
_cell.angle_alpha   90.00
_cell.angle_beta   90.00
_cell.angle_gamma   90.00
#
_symmetry.space_group_name_H-M   'P 1'
#
loop_
_entity.id
_entity.type
_entity.pdbx_description
1 polymer ?
#
loop_
_entity_poly.entity_id
_entity_poly.type
_entity_poly.pdbx_seq_one_letter_code
_entity_poly.pdbx_strand_id
1 'polypeptide(L)'
;MNWLVLSLISVLMFTILNLLMRVLAVKSENQRAFSFVFNAWGAIFALGFYLLETNKFSVPRPNLLQLLLILAVVCLYGLYERFQFSARKHIDASTLTILYSLAPVVAFTGSIIFLVKRSRFPN
;
A
#
# COMPACT_ATOMS: atom_id res chain seq x y z
N MET A 1 6.94 19.50 -12.18
CA MET A 1 5.85 18.50 -12.33
C MET A 1 4.53 19.17 -11.95
N ASN A 2 3.53 19.14 -12.83
CA ASN A 2 2.19 19.63 -12.49
C ASN A 2 1.47 18.54 -11.68
N TRP A 3 1.06 18.87 -10.46
CA TRP A 3 0.36 17.95 -9.54
C TRP A 3 -0.88 17.33 -10.19
N LEU A 4 -1.57 18.08 -11.05
CA LEU A 4 -2.77 17.61 -11.76
C LEU A 4 -2.46 16.44 -12.69
N VAL A 5 -1.34 16.51 -13.41
CA VAL A 5 -0.92 15.44 -14.33
C VAL A 5 -0.58 14.17 -13.55
N LEU A 6 0.11 14.30 -12.43
CA LEU A 6 0.43 13.16 -11.55
C LEU A 6 -0.82 12.52 -10.97
N SER A 7 -1.82 13.33 -10.57
CA SER A 7 -3.08 12.78 -10.06
C SER A 7 -3.86 12.02 -11.14
N LEU A 8 -3.90 12.52 -12.38
CA LEU A 8 -4.60 11.84 -13.48
C LEU A 8 -3.93 10.52 -13.84
N ILE A 9 -2.59 10.50 -13.93
CA ILE A 9 -1.83 9.27 -14.17
C ILE A 9 -2.07 8.26 -13.05
N SER A 10 -2.06 8.72 -11.79
CA SER A 10 -2.31 7.87 -10.63
C SER A 10 -3.70 7.21 -10.71
N VAL A 11 -4.76 7.99 -10.98
CA VAL A 11 -6.13 7.45 -11.11
C VAL A 11 -6.21 6.37 -12.19
N LEU A 12 -5.59 6.60 -13.34
CA LEU A 12 -5.57 5.63 -14.44
C LEU A 12 -4.83 4.35 -14.02
N MET A 13 -3.65 4.48 -13.41
CA MET A 13 -2.85 3.35 -12.94
C MET A 13 -3.57 2.54 -11.87
N PHE A 14 -4.19 3.20 -10.88
CA PHE A 14 -4.96 2.52 -9.83
C PHE A 14 -6.20 1.81 -10.38
N THR A 15 -6.83 2.36 -11.42
CA THR A 15 -7.99 1.72 -12.08
C THR A 15 -7.56 0.43 -12.78
N ILE A 16 -6.50 0.49 -13.58
CA ILE A 16 -5.92 -0.68 -14.26
C ILE A 16 -5.50 -1.73 -13.22
N LEU A 17 -4.80 -1.30 -12.16
CA LEU A 17 -4.33 -2.18 -11.11
C LEU A 17 -5.49 -2.92 -10.43
N ASN A 18 -6.58 -2.23 -10.11
CA ASN A 18 -7.75 -2.85 -9.46
C ASN A 18 -8.40 -3.93 -10.32
N LEU A 19 -8.50 -3.70 -11.63
CA LEU A 19 -9.03 -4.68 -12.59
C LEU A 19 -8.09 -5.88 -12.72
N LEU A 20 -6.79 -5.64 -12.90
CA LEU A 20 -5.79 -6.70 -13.01
C LEU A 20 -5.74 -7.56 -11.74
N MET A 21 -5.72 -6.93 -10.55
CA MET A 21 -5.75 -7.66 -9.29
C MET A 21 -6.99 -8.56 -9.16
N ARG A 22 -8.16 -8.11 -9.65
CA ARG A 22 -9.36 -8.95 -9.66
C ARG A 22 -9.21 -10.16 -10.59
N VAL A 23 -8.75 -9.94 -11.83
CA VAL A 23 -8.54 -11.02 -12.81
C VAL A 23 -7.59 -12.07 -12.23
N LEU A 24 -6.51 -11.63 -11.60
CA LEU A 24 -5.52 -12.49 -10.97
C LEU A 24 -6.09 -13.22 -9.75
N ALA A 25 -6.84 -12.54 -8.88
CA ALA A 25 -7.45 -13.14 -7.69
C ALA A 25 -8.48 -14.23 -8.05
N VAL A 26 -9.32 -13.99 -9.06
CA VAL A 26 -10.33 -14.95 -9.51
C VAL A 26 -9.68 -16.20 -10.13
N LYS A 27 -8.64 -16.02 -10.94
CA LYS A 27 -7.92 -17.14 -11.59
C LYS A 27 -6.95 -17.88 -10.65
N SER A 28 -6.63 -17.33 -9.48
CA SER A 28 -5.70 -17.97 -8.54
C SER A 28 -6.33 -19.16 -7.81
N GLU A 29 -5.65 -20.31 -7.84
CA GLU A 29 -6.00 -21.47 -7.00
C GLU A 29 -5.78 -21.13 -5.52
N ASN A 30 -4.58 -20.61 -5.20
CA ASN A 30 -4.21 -20.19 -3.85
C ASN A 30 -3.94 -18.68 -3.78
N GLN A 31 -4.89 -17.95 -3.20
CA GLN A 31 -4.86 -16.49 -3.06
C GLN A 31 -3.71 -15.99 -2.18
N ARG A 32 -3.31 -16.78 -1.19
CA ARG A 32 -2.24 -16.41 -0.24
C ARG A 32 -0.89 -16.41 -0.95
N ALA A 33 -0.62 -17.46 -1.72
CA ALA A 33 0.58 -17.56 -2.53
C ALA A 33 0.62 -16.45 -3.59
N PHE A 34 -0.53 -16.16 -4.21
CA PHE A 34 -0.60 -15.12 -5.23
C PHE A 34 -0.38 -13.71 -4.67
N SER A 35 -0.95 -13.39 -3.50
CA SER A 35 -0.70 -12.12 -2.79
C SER A 35 0.78 -11.94 -2.47
N PHE A 36 1.47 -13.01 -2.05
CA PHE A 36 2.92 -12.97 -1.82
C PHE A 36 3.70 -12.66 -3.10
N VAL A 37 3.41 -13.36 -4.21
CA VAL A 37 4.09 -13.14 -5.50
C VAL A 37 3.86 -11.71 -6.03
N PHE A 38 2.63 -11.21 -5.91
CA PHE A 38 2.31 -9.84 -6.32
C PHE A 38 3.13 -8.80 -5.52
N ASN A 39 3.20 -8.95 -4.20
CA ASN A 39 3.97 -8.06 -3.34
C ASN A 39 5.49 -8.22 -3.55
N ALA A 40 5.97 -9.43 -3.90
CA ALA A 40 7.37 -9.66 -4.25
C ALA A 40 7.78 -8.87 -5.50
N TRP A 41 6.91 -8.78 -6.52
CA TRP A 41 7.15 -7.90 -7.67
C TRP A 41 7.24 -6.44 -7.25
N GLY A 42 6.34 -5.98 -6.38
CA GLY A 42 6.39 -4.63 -5.82
C GLY A 42 7.71 -4.36 -5.09
N ALA A 43 8.20 -5.32 -4.31
CA ALA A 43 9.49 -5.23 -3.62
C ALA A 43 10.68 -5.16 -4.59
N ILE A 44 10.65 -5.94 -5.68
CA ILE A 44 11.67 -5.89 -6.73
C ILE A 44 11.69 -4.52 -7.40
N PHE A 45 10.52 -3.97 -7.77
CA PHE A 45 10.45 -2.63 -8.35
C PHE A 45 10.91 -1.54 -7.39
N ALA A 46 10.50 -1.62 -6.11
CA ALA A 46 10.95 -0.68 -5.08
C ALA A 46 12.47 -0.72 -4.90
N LEU A 47 13.07 -1.91 -4.87
CA LEU A 47 14.52 -2.09 -4.81
C LEU A 47 15.19 -1.52 -6.07
N GLY A 48 14.62 -1.79 -7.25
CA GLY A 48 15.11 -1.26 -8.52
C GLY A 48 15.12 0.27 -8.54
N PHE A 49 14.02 0.91 -8.12
CA PHE A 49 13.96 2.37 -8.01
C PHE A 49 14.94 2.92 -6.98
N TYR A 50 15.08 2.25 -5.84
CA TYR A 50 16.07 2.63 -4.82
C TYR A 50 17.51 2.55 -5.34
N LEU A 51 17.82 1.57 -6.20
CA LEU A 51 19.13 1.43 -6.84
C LEU A 51 19.40 2.50 -7.92
N LEU A 52 18.36 3.00 -8.59
CA LEU A 52 18.47 4.06 -9.59
C LEU A 52 18.63 5.45 -8.95
N GLU A 53 18.26 5.60 -7.68
CA GLU A 53 18.36 6.86 -6.95
C GLU A 53 19.83 7.20 -6.64
N THR A 54 20.32 8.23 -7.33
CA THR A 54 21.69 8.26 -7.85
C THR A 54 22.75 8.80 -6.88
N ASN A 55 22.64 8.69 -5.54
CA ASN A 55 23.75 9.21 -4.72
C ASN A 55 24.03 8.69 -3.31
N LYS A 56 23.20 7.92 -2.61
CA LYS A 56 23.58 7.36 -1.29
C LYS A 56 22.86 6.06 -1.02
N PHE A 57 23.50 4.93 -1.33
CA PHE A 57 23.06 3.64 -0.82
C PHE A 57 23.36 3.59 0.69
N SER A 58 22.51 4.25 1.48
CA SER A 58 22.61 4.25 2.93
C SER A 58 21.46 3.43 3.48
N VAL A 59 21.75 2.26 4.04
CA VAL A 59 20.75 1.53 4.81
C VAL A 59 20.49 2.34 6.09
N PRO A 60 19.30 2.93 6.28
CA PRO A 60 19.01 3.67 7.51
C PRO A 60 19.13 2.71 8.70
N ARG A 61 19.77 3.16 9.79
CA ARG A 61 19.83 2.42 11.06
C ARG A 61 18.68 2.90 11.93
N PRO A 62 17.54 2.20 11.97
CA PRO A 62 16.40 2.66 12.75
C PRO A 62 16.71 2.54 14.24
N ASN A 63 16.19 3.48 15.04
CA ASN A 63 16.11 3.27 16.48
C ASN A 63 15.06 2.19 16.81
N LEU A 64 15.03 1.70 18.06
CA LEU A 64 14.12 0.62 18.46
C LEU A 64 12.64 0.95 18.17
N LEU A 65 12.22 2.20 18.40
CA LEU A 65 10.84 2.63 18.13
C LEU A 65 10.52 2.58 16.63
N GLN A 66 11.42 3.06 15.78
CA GLN A 66 11.27 3.00 14.32
C GLN A 66 11.22 1.55 13.83
N LEU A 67 12.04 0.67 14.40
CA LEU A 67 12.02 -0.76 14.07
C LEU A 67 10.67 -1.39 14.43
N LEU A 68 10.14 -1.10 15.62
CA LEU A 68 8.83 -1.58 16.05
C LEU A 68 7.70 -1.06 15.15
N LEU A 69 7.77 0.21 14.72
CA LEU A 69 6.81 0.78 13.78
C LEU A 69 6.89 0.12 12.40
N ILE A 70 8.09 -0.12 11.88
CA ILE A 70 8.28 -0.84 10.62
C ILE A 70 7.67 -2.25 10.71
N LEU A 71 7.95 -2.98 11.79
CA LEU A 71 7.38 -4.31 12.01
C LEU A 71 5.85 -4.27 12.11
N ALA A 72 5.29 -3.30 12.83
CA ALA A 72 3.85 -3.12 12.92
C ALA A 72 3.22 -2.86 11.54
N VAL A 73 3.83 -1.98 10.73
CA VAL A 73 3.36 -1.68 9.38
C VAL A 73 3.43 -2.92 8.48
N VAL A 74 4.54 -3.66 8.49
CA VAL A 74 4.70 -4.88 7.69
C VAL A 74 3.64 -5.93 8.05
N CYS A 75 3.40 -6.15 9.35
CA CYS A 75 2.41 -7.12 9.83
C CYS A 75 0.98 -6.70 9.46
N LEU A 76 0.61 -5.43 9.71
CA LEU A 76 -0.72 -4.92 9.41
C LEU A 76 -0.99 -4.88 7.91
N TYR A 77 -0.02 -4.45 7.12
CA TYR A 77 -0.13 -4.40 5.66
C TYR A 77 -0.20 -5.81 5.07
N GLY A 78 0.61 -6.76 5.55
CA GLY A 78 0.54 -8.15 5.12
C GLY A 78 -0.81 -8.81 5.43
N LEU A 79 -1.40 -8.53 6.59
CA LEU A 79 -2.76 -8.95 6.90
C LEU A 79 -3.78 -8.33 5.94
N TYR A 80 -3.69 -7.01 5.73
CA TYR A 80 -4.56 -6.29 4.80
C TYR A 80 -4.51 -6.88 3.38
N GLU A 81 -3.32 -7.11 2.82
CA GLU A 81 -3.11 -7.70 1.50
C GLU A 81 -3.76 -9.09 1.39
N ARG A 82 -3.59 -9.93 2.41
CA ARG A 82 -4.21 -11.25 2.46
C ARG A 82 -5.74 -11.17 2.44
N PHE A 83 -6.34 -10.29 3.24
CA PHE A 83 -7.79 -10.11 3.25
C PHE A 83 -8.30 -9.49 1.94
N GLN A 84 -7.55 -8.53 1.38
CA GLN A 84 -7.88 -7.88 0.12
C GLN A 84 -7.92 -8.88 -1.04
N PHE A 85 -6.89 -9.71 -1.21
CA PHE A 85 -6.87 -10.73 -2.26
C PHE A 85 -7.98 -11.77 -2.05
N SER A 86 -8.29 -12.10 -0.79
CA SER A 86 -9.40 -12.98 -0.47
C SER A 86 -10.75 -12.38 -0.88
N ALA A 87 -11.00 -11.12 -0.53
CA ALA A 87 -12.21 -10.40 -0.86
C ALA A 87 -12.40 -10.23 -2.38
N ARG A 88 -11.32 -9.92 -3.12
CA ARG A 88 -11.35 -9.73 -4.59
C ARG A 88 -11.78 -10.96 -5.40
N LYS A 89 -11.68 -12.17 -4.84
CA LYS A 89 -12.18 -13.39 -5.51
C LYS A 89 -13.68 -13.60 -5.32
N HIS A 90 -14.22 -13.13 -4.21
CA HIS A 90 -15.62 -13.41 -3.82
C HIS A 90 -16.54 -12.21 -4.04
N ILE A 91 -15.99 -11.02 -4.21
CA ILE A 91 -16.74 -9.77 -4.32
C ILE A 91 -16.39 -9.08 -5.65
N ASP A 92 -17.39 -8.45 -6.27
CA ASP A 92 -17.19 -7.63 -7.45
C ASP A 92 -16.24 -6.45 -7.20
N ALA A 93 -15.46 -6.11 -8.24
CA ALA A 93 -14.58 -4.94 -8.21
C ALA A 93 -15.34 -3.63 -7.92
N SER A 94 -16.56 -3.48 -8.44
CA SER A 94 -17.41 -2.31 -8.20
C SER A 94 -17.76 -2.17 -6.71
N THR A 95 -18.23 -3.25 -6.09
CA THR A 95 -18.57 -3.28 -4.66
C THR A 95 -17.35 -3.04 -3.77
N LEU A 96 -16.20 -3.65 -4.10
CA LEU A 96 -14.95 -3.40 -3.38
C LEU A 96 -14.45 -1.96 -3.52
N THR A 97 -14.67 -1.33 -4.68
CA THR A 97 -14.29 0.08 -4.90
C THR A 97 -15.09 1.01 -3.99
N ILE A 98 -16.38 0.74 -3.80
CA ILE A 98 -17.22 1.48 -2.84
C ILE A 98 -16.68 1.30 -1.41
N LEU A 99 -16.34 0.08 -0.99
CA LEU A 99 -15.72 -0.16 0.32
C LEU A 99 -14.41 0.61 0.48
N TYR A 100 -13.55 0.62 -0.54
CA TYR A 100 -12.29 1.35 -0.51
C TYR A 100 -12.46 2.87 -0.52
N SER A 101 -13.60 3.41 -0.94
CA SER A 101 -13.89 4.84 -0.80
C SER A 101 -13.97 5.31 0.66
N LEU A 102 -14.11 4.38 1.62
CA LEU A 102 -14.01 4.68 3.06
C LEU A 102 -12.56 4.82 3.54
N ALA A 103 -11.58 4.25 2.83
CA ALA A 103 -10.19 4.29 3.25
C ALA A 103 -9.63 5.72 3.40
N PRO A 104 -9.92 6.69 2.50
CA PRO A 104 -9.59 8.10 2.72
C PRO A 104 -10.17 8.69 3.99
N VAL A 105 -11.41 8.35 4.36
CA VAL A 105 -12.07 8.84 5.58
C VAL A 105 -11.35 8.31 6.82
N VAL A 106 -11.03 7.01 6.83
CA VAL A 106 -10.26 6.37 7.91
C VAL A 106 -8.85 6.96 7.99
N ALA A 107 -8.17 7.14 6.86
CA ALA A 107 -6.83 7.72 6.81
C ALA A 107 -6.82 9.17 7.29
N PHE A 108 -7.82 9.98 6.92
CA PHE A 108 -7.97 11.35 7.37
C PHE A 108 -8.27 11.44 8.87
N THR A 109 -9.17 10.60 9.38
CA THR A 109 -9.49 10.55 10.81
C THR A 109 -8.26 10.11 11.63
N GLY A 110 -7.56 9.08 11.15
CA GLY A 110 -6.32 8.62 11.76
C GLY A 110 -5.22 9.68 11.72
N SER A 111 -5.06 10.41 10.61
CA SER A 111 -4.07 11.46 10.49
C SER A 111 -4.30 12.58 11.51
N ILE A 112 -5.55 13.00 11.74
CA ILE A 112 -5.89 13.97 12.78
C ILE A 112 -5.42 13.46 14.16
N ILE A 113 -5.77 12.23 14.53
CA ILE A 113 -5.45 11.67 15.85
C ILE A 113 -3.93 11.56 16.07
N PHE A 114 -3.19 11.07 15.07
CA PHE A 114 -1.77 10.78 15.23
C PHE A 114 -0.85 11.97 14.92
N LEU A 115 -1.18 12.84 13.96
CA LEU A 115 -0.34 14.00 13.59
C LEU A 115 -0.61 15.23 14.46
N VAL A 116 -1.84 15.49 14.90
CA VAL A 116 -2.13 16.67 15.78
C VAL A 116 -1.40 16.56 17.11
N LYS A 117 -1.14 15.33 17.59
CA LYS A 117 -0.38 15.11 18.82
C LYS A 117 1.09 15.56 18.71
N ARG A 118 1.66 15.57 17.50
CA ARG A 118 3.06 15.98 17.25
C ARG A 118 3.23 17.49 17.11
N SER A 119 2.18 18.24 16.75
CA SER A 119 2.26 19.72 16.66
C SER A 119 2.13 20.43 18.02
N ARG A 120 1.61 19.77 19.06
CA ARG A 120 1.50 20.36 20.42
C ARG A 120 2.69 20.10 21.34
N PHE A 121 3.60 19.19 21.01
CA PHE A 121 4.80 18.91 21.80
C PHE A 121 6.01 18.72 20.87
N PRO A 122 6.65 19.82 20.44
CA PRO A 122 7.94 19.74 19.78
C PRO A 122 8.99 19.40 20.83
N ASN A 123 9.49 18.16 20.78
CA ASN A 123 10.81 17.82 21.33
C ASN A 123 11.81 17.83 20.18
#